data_AF-A0A410P7M2-F1
#
_entry.id   AF-A0A410P7M2-F1
#
_cell.length_a   1.000
_cell.length_b   1.000
_cell.length_c   1.000
_cell.angle_alpha   90.00
_cell.angle_beta   90.00
_cell.angle_gamma   90.00
#
_symmetry.space_group_name_H-M   'P 1'
#
loop_
_entity.id
_entity.type
_entity.pdbx_description
1 polymer ?
#
loop_
_entity_poly.entity_id
_entity_poly.type
_entity_poly.pdbx_seq_one_letter_code
_entity_poly.pdbx_strand_id
1 'polypeptide(L)'
;LLSYMLIGLMVYFLMTSLGELAAYMPVSGSFATYGQNYVEEGFGSALGWNYWYNWAVTIAVDLVAAQLVMSWWFPDTPGWIWSALFLGVIFLLNYISIRGFGEAEYWFSLIKVTTVI
;
A
#
# COMPACT_ATOMS: atom_id res chain seq x y z
N LEU A 1 22.81 3.63 -9.14
CA LEU A 1 22.58 2.40 -9.93
C LEU A 1 22.93 1.14 -9.14
N LEU A 2 24.12 1.03 -8.54
CA LEU A 2 24.52 -0.12 -7.71
C LEU A 2 23.56 -0.40 -6.55
N SER A 3 23.15 0.64 -5.81
CA SER A 3 22.17 0.53 -4.71
C SER A 3 20.83 -0.02 -5.18
N TYR A 4 20.32 0.46 -6.32
CA TYR A 4 19.09 -0.04 -6.92
C TYR A 4 19.19 -1.51 -7.33
N MET A 5 20.33 -1.93 -7.88
CA MET A 5 20.56 -3.34 -8.23
C MET A 5 20.61 -4.24 -6.98
N LEU A 6 21.28 -3.79 -5.92
CA LEU A 6 21.38 -4.55 -4.66
C LEU A 6 20.00 -4.71 -3.99
N ILE A 7 19.24 -3.62 -3.90
CA ILE A 7 17.89 -3.66 -3.34
C ILE A 7 16.98 -4.54 -4.21
N GLY A 8 17.06 -4.40 -5.54
CA GLY A 8 16.27 -5.22 -6.47
C GLY A 8 16.55 -6.70 -6.32
N LEU A 9 17.82 -7.10 -6.19
CA LEU A 9 18.21 -8.49 -5.96
C LEU A 9 17.69 -9.02 -4.61
N MET A 10 17.79 -8.22 -3.55
CA MET A 10 17.29 -8.58 -2.22
C MET A 10 15.76 -8.79 -2.25
N VAL A 11 15.02 -7.87 -2.87
CA VAL A 11 13.57 -7.95 -3.00
C VAL A 11 13.16 -9.15 -3.85
N TYR A 12 13.92 -9.47 -4.91
CA TYR A 12 13.67 -10.65 -5.74
C TYR A 12 13.72 -11.96 -4.93
N PHE A 13 14.78 -12.15 -4.14
CA PHE A 13 14.90 -13.34 -3.27
C PHE A 13 13.79 -13.39 -2.22
N LEU A 14 13.45 -12.25 -1.62
CA LEU A 14 12.40 -12.15 -0.61
C LEU A 14 11.03 -12.55 -1.19
N MET A 15 10.66 -12.01 -2.35
CA MET A 15 9.38 -12.33 -2.99
C MET A 15 9.30 -13.79 -3.46
N THR A 16 10.42 -14.34 -3.95
CA THR A 16 10.49 -15.74 -4.38
C THR A 16 10.27 -16.69 -3.19
N SER A 17 10.98 -16.46 -2.08
CA SER A 17 10.80 -17.25 -0.85
C SER A 17 9.39 -17.13 -0.27
N LEU A 18 8.82 -15.92 -0.28
CA LEU A 18 7.44 -15.70 0.18
C LEU A 18 6.43 -16.46 -0.69
N GLY A 19 6.66 -16.51 -2.00
CA GLY A 19 5.83 -17.25 -2.95
C GLY A 19 5.86 -18.76 -2.72
N GLU A 20 7.05 -19.32 -2.45
CA GLU A 20 7.21 -20.74 -2.10
C GLU A 20 6.49 -21.08 -0.80
N LEU A 21 6.59 -20.23 0.22
CA LEU A 21 5.90 -20.41 1.50
C LEU A 21 4.37 -20.32 1.35
N ALA A 22 3.88 -19.40 0.52
CA ALA A 22 2.45 -19.27 0.24
C ALA A 22 1.89 -20.47 -0.55
N ALA A 23 2.69 -21.07 -1.45
CA ALA A 23 2.32 -22.30 -2.15
C ALA A 23 2.35 -23.53 -1.24
N TYR A 24 3.29 -23.58 -0.30
CA TYR A 24 3.45 -24.68 0.65
C TYR A 24 2.37 -24.67 1.74
N MET A 25 2.02 -23.49 2.25
CA MET A 25 1.01 -23.31 3.30
C MET A 25 0.00 -22.24 2.88
N PRO A 26 -1.07 -22.62 2.15
CA PRO A 26 -2.09 -21.68 1.69
C PRO A 26 -3.03 -21.31 2.85
N VAL A 27 -2.50 -20.55 3.81
CA VAL A 27 -3.29 -19.93 4.88
C VAL A 27 -3.79 -18.58 4.41
N SER A 28 -5.01 -18.22 4.84
CA SER A 28 -5.57 -16.87 4.63
C SER A 28 -4.83 -15.78 5.42
N GLY A 29 -3.79 -16.16 6.16
CA GLY A 29 -2.99 -15.28 7.00
C GLY A 29 -2.05 -14.38 6.19
N SER A 30 -1.77 -13.19 6.73
CA SER A 30 -0.75 -12.28 6.19
C SER A 30 0.66 -12.90 6.29
N PHE A 31 1.63 -12.35 5.57
CA PHE A 31 3.05 -12.77 5.67
C PHE A 31 3.61 -12.71 7.09
N ALA A 32 2.99 -11.91 7.98
CA ALA A 32 3.25 -11.94 9.41
C ALA A 32 3.07 -13.34 10.01
N THR A 33 2.08 -14.11 9.55
CA THR A 33 1.79 -15.51 9.96
C THR A 33 2.95 -16.44 9.62
N TYR A 34 3.57 -16.29 8.45
CA TYR A 34 4.77 -17.05 8.09
C TYR A 34 5.94 -16.69 9.01
N GLY A 35 6.09 -15.41 9.36
CA GLY A 35 7.07 -14.96 10.35
C GLY A 35 6.84 -15.54 11.75
N GLN A 36 5.59 -15.68 12.19
CA GLN A 36 5.25 -16.32 13.47
C GLN A 36 5.57 -17.82 13.47
N ASN A 37 5.26 -18.52 12.39
CA ASN A 37 5.40 -19.97 12.31
C ASN A 37 6.86 -20.44 12.07
N TYR A 38 7.66 -19.67 11.32
CA TYR A 38 9.00 -20.09 10.89
C TYR A 38 10.16 -19.37 11.58
N VAL A 39 9.91 -18.27 12.29
CA VAL A 39 10.96 -17.51 13.01
C VAL A 39 10.68 -17.53 14.51
N GLU A 40 9.68 -16.77 14.95
CA GLU A 40 9.27 -16.64 16.34
C GLU A 40 7.92 -15.90 16.42
N GLU A 41 7.07 -16.24 17.39
CA GLU A 41 5.78 -15.56 17.59
C GLU A 41 5.92 -14.03 17.73
N GLY A 42 6.96 -13.58 18.45
CA GLY A 42 7.27 -12.16 18.63
C GLY A 42 7.69 -11.45 17.34
N PHE A 43 8.41 -12.15 16.46
CA PHE A 43 8.86 -11.61 15.18
C PHE A 43 7.68 -11.32 14.24
N GLY A 44 6.73 -12.23 14.14
CA GLY A 44 5.56 -12.01 13.29
C GLY A 44 4.61 -10.93 13.84
N SER A 45 4.51 -10.75 15.16
CA SER A 45 3.81 -9.60 15.74
C SER A 45 4.49 -8.27 15.36
N ALA A 46 5.82 -8.20 15.47
CA ALA A 46 6.58 -7.02 15.07
C ALA A 46 6.44 -6.71 13.57
N LEU A 47 6.40 -7.73 12.70
CA LEU A 47 6.14 -7.56 11.27
C LEU A 47 4.75 -6.98 11.01
N GLY A 48 3.72 -7.49 11.71
CA GLY A 48 2.36 -6.97 11.60
C GLY A 48 2.27 -5.49 11.95
N TRP A 49 2.87 -5.08 13.08
CA TRP A 49 2.90 -3.68 13.51
C TRP A 49 3.70 -2.78 12.57
N ASN A 50 4.87 -3.22 12.10
CA ASN A 50 5.65 -2.46 11.12
C ASN A 50 4.88 -2.24 9.82
N TYR A 51 4.17 -3.27 9.35
CA TYR A 51 3.39 -3.18 8.13
C TYR A 51 2.19 -2.23 8.28
N TRP A 52 1.46 -2.35 9.39
CA TRP A 52 0.36 -1.44 9.68
C TRP A 52 0.85 0.02 9.76
N TYR A 53 1.98 0.25 10.45
CA TYR A 53 2.59 1.58 10.53
C TYR A 53 3.01 2.10 9.16
N ASN A 54 3.63 1.26 8.33
CA ASN A 54 4.00 1.63 6.96
C ASN A 54 2.77 2.07 6.15
N TRP A 55 1.67 1.34 6.21
CA TRP A 55 0.43 1.73 5.53
C TRP A 55 -0.17 3.03 6.07
N ALA A 56 -0.18 3.22 7.39
CA ALA A 56 -0.67 4.46 8.00
C ALA A 56 0.13 5.68 7.52
N VAL A 57 1.46 5.56 7.42
CA VAL A 57 2.33 6.61 6.90
C VAL A 57 2.09 6.83 5.40
N THR A 58 1.98 5.77 4.61
CA THR A 58 1.74 5.87 3.16
C THR A 58 0.43 6.62 2.86
N ILE A 59 -0.66 6.31 3.57
CA ILE A 59 -1.93 7.03 3.40
C ILE A 59 -1.76 8.53 3.71
N ALA A 60 -1.05 8.87 4.78
CA ALA A 60 -0.80 10.28 5.11
C ALA A 60 0.00 11.00 4.01
N VAL A 61 1.00 10.33 3.43
CA VAL A 61 1.80 10.86 2.32
C VAL A 61 0.95 11.05 1.06
N ASP A 62 0.09 10.09 0.72
CA ASP A 62 -0.79 10.18 -0.44
C ASP A 62 -1.80 11.34 -0.32
N LEU A 63 -2.36 11.56 0.88
CA LEU A 63 -3.22 12.72 1.14
C LEU A 63 -2.48 14.04 0.98
N VAL A 64 -1.24 14.11 1.47
CA VAL A 64 -0.37 15.28 1.30
C VAL A 64 -0.05 15.51 -0.19
N ALA A 65 0.20 14.46 -0.96
CA ALA A 65 0.43 14.57 -2.39
C ALA A 65 -0.83 15.08 -3.12
N ALA A 66 -2.00 14.55 -2.79
CA ALA A 66 -3.28 14.99 -3.34
C ALA A 66 -3.55 16.48 -3.02
N GLN A 67 -3.26 16.92 -1.79
CA GLN A 67 -3.41 18.33 -1.40
C GLN A 67 -2.48 19.25 -2.22
N LEU A 68 -1.25 18.82 -2.49
CA LEU A 68 -0.26 19.56 -3.28
C LEU A 68 -0.75 19.73 -4.72
N VAL A 69 -1.27 18.65 -5.32
CA VAL A 69 -1.86 18.70 -6.66
C VAL A 69 -3.05 19.66 -6.70
N MET A 70 -3.96 19.57 -5.73
CA MET A 70 -5.14 20.45 -5.70
C MET A 70 -4.78 21.91 -5.42
N SER A 71 -3.71 22.18 -4.68
CA SER A 71 -3.21 23.55 -4.45
C SER A 71 -2.73 24.24 -5.72
N TRP A 72 -2.32 23.47 -6.75
CA TRP A 72 -1.96 24.01 -8.05
C TRP A 72 -3.19 24.51 -8.84
N TRP A 73 -4.32 23.82 -8.69
CA TRP A 73 -5.58 24.17 -9.37
C TRP A 73 -6.42 25.19 -8.58
N PHE A 74 -6.43 25.10 -7.25
CA PHE A 74 -7.23 25.92 -6.35
C PHE A 74 -6.35 26.51 -5.23
N PRO A 75 -5.53 27.52 -5.55
CA PRO A 75 -4.54 28.08 -4.62
C PRO A 75 -5.17 28.77 -3.40
N ASP A 76 -6.40 29.27 -3.51
CA ASP A 76 -7.08 30.00 -2.44
C ASP A 76 -7.70 29.09 -1.37
N THR A 77 -7.74 27.77 -1.60
CA THR A 77 -8.39 26.83 -0.68
C THR A 77 -7.37 26.19 0.28
N PRO A 78 -7.61 26.19 1.60
CA PRO A 78 -6.73 25.52 2.55
C PRO A 78 -6.53 24.03 2.24
N GLY A 79 -5.27 23.58 2.17
CA GLY A 79 -4.92 22.19 1.79
C GLY A 79 -5.52 21.11 2.70
N TRP A 80 -5.76 21.41 3.98
CA TRP A 80 -6.39 20.46 4.91
C TRP A 80 -7.80 20.05 4.49
N ILE A 81 -8.53 20.91 3.78
CA ILE A 81 -9.89 20.61 3.28
C ILE A 81 -9.83 19.52 2.22
N TRP A 82 -8.86 19.62 1.29
CA TRP A 82 -8.65 18.61 0.26
C TRP A 82 -8.22 17.27 0.87
N SER A 83 -7.29 17.29 1.81
CA SER A 83 -6.86 16.09 2.54
C SER A 83 -8.03 15.41 3.29
N ALA A 84 -8.88 16.19 3.98
CA ALA A 84 -10.06 15.66 4.67
C ALA A 84 -11.10 15.11 3.70
N LEU A 85 -11.31 15.77 2.55
CA LEU A 85 -12.24 15.33 1.52
C LEU A 85 -11.79 13.99 0.90
N PHE A 86 -10.52 13.88 0.48
CA PHE A 86 -10.00 12.63 -0.08
C PHE A 86 -10.02 11.49 0.92
N LEU A 87 -9.65 11.75 2.18
CA LEU A 87 -9.76 10.75 3.24
C LEU A 87 -11.21 10.28 3.43
N GLY A 88 -12.16 11.23 3.43
CA GLY A 88 -13.59 10.92 3.52
C GLY A 88 -14.09 10.05 2.36
N VAL A 89 -13.66 10.35 1.13
CA VAL A 89 -13.99 9.55 -0.06
C VAL A 89 -13.43 8.14 0.04
N ILE A 90 -12.15 8.00 0.42
CA ILE A 90 -11.50 6.69 0.58
C ILE A 90 -12.22 5.87 1.65
N PHE A 91 -12.51 6.49 2.79
CA PHE A 91 -13.22 5.84 3.89
C PHE A 91 -14.63 5.40 3.48
N LEU A 92 -15.36 6.24 2.76
CA LEU A 92 -16.71 5.93 2.28
C LEU A 92 -16.69 4.78 1.27
N LEU A 93 -15.75 4.78 0.33
CA LEU A 93 -15.58 3.69 -0.64
C LEU A 93 -15.25 2.36 0.06
N ASN A 94 -14.35 2.40 1.05
CA ASN A 94 -13.99 1.23 1.83
C ASN A 94 -15.18 0.69 2.65
N TYR A 95 -16.01 1.59 3.21
CA TYR A 95 -17.18 1.23 4.01
C TYR A 95 -18.34 0.66 3.17
N ILE A 96 -18.62 1.24 2.00
CA ILE A 96 -19.81 0.91 1.21
C ILE A 96 -19.59 -0.30 0.29
N SER A 97 -18.40 -0.47 -0.29
CA SER A 97 -18.19 -1.51 -1.30
C SER A 97 -16.74 -1.95 -1.43
N ILE A 98 -16.41 -3.09 -0.80
CA ILE A 98 -15.16 -3.82 -1.04
C ILE A 98 -15.00 -4.17 -2.54
N ARG A 99 -16.12 -4.38 -3.25
CA ARG A 99 -16.13 -4.62 -4.71
C ARG A 99 -15.85 -3.35 -5.51
N GLY A 100 -16.41 -2.21 -5.11
CA GLY A 100 -16.23 -0.92 -5.77
C GLY A 100 -14.80 -0.40 -5.64
N PHE A 101 -14.14 -0.68 -4.52
CA PHE A 101 -12.70 -0.41 -4.37
C PHE A 101 -11.87 -1.21 -5.39
N GLY A 102 -12.15 -2.50 -5.55
CA GLY A 102 -11.45 -3.35 -6.53
C GLY A 102 -11.67 -2.91 -7.99
N GLU A 103 -12.89 -2.48 -8.34
CA GLU A 103 -13.16 -1.92 -9.68
C GLU A 103 -12.45 -0.57 -9.89
N ALA A 104 -12.43 0.31 -8.88
CA ALA A 104 -11.72 1.59 -8.97
C ALA A 104 -10.20 1.39 -9.17
N GLU A 105 -9.59 0.44 -8.44
CA GLU A 105 -8.17 0.09 -8.64
C GLU A 105 -7.90 -0.40 -10.07
N TYR A 106 -8.79 -1.20 -10.65
CA TYR A 106 -8.66 -1.65 -12.03
C TYR A 106 -8.61 -0.45 -13.00
N TRP A 107 -9.55 0.48 -12.89
CA TRP A 107 -9.58 1.69 -13.72
C TRP A 107 -8.36 2.59 -13.51
N PHE A 108 -7.91 2.79 -12.26
CA PHE A 108 -6.70 3.57 -11.96
C PHE A 108 -5.42 2.89 -12.48
N SER A 109 -5.35 1.56 -12.45
CA SER A 109 -4.22 0.82 -13.01
C SER A 109 -4.09 1.02 -14.52
N LEU A 110 -5.22 1.10 -15.24
CA LEU A 110 -5.25 1.37 -16.67
C LEU A 110 -4.71 2.76 -16.99
N ILE A 111 -5.14 3.79 -16.25
CA ILE A 111 -4.63 5.16 -16.41
C ILE A 111 -3.10 5.21 -16.19
N LYS A 112 -2.60 4.50 -15.17
CA LYS A 112 -1.15 4.44 -14.88
C LYS A 112 -0.37 3.88 -16.07
N VAL A 113 -0.82 2.75 -16.64
CA VAL A 113 -0.15 2.13 -17.79
C VAL A 113 -0.18 3.04 -19.02
N THR A 114 -1.34 3.63 -19.32
CA THR A 114 -1.48 4.54 -20.48
C THR A 114 -0.61 5.79 -20.34
N THR A 115 -0.39 6.30 -19.13
CA THR A 115 0.46 7.49 -18.90
C THR A 115 1.95 7.18 -19.09
N VAL A 116 2.36 5.92 -18.96
CA VAL A 116 3.76 5.50 -19.09
C VAL A 116 4.16 5.25 -20.56
N ILE A 117 3.20 4.90 -21.42
CA ILE A 117 3.40 4.72 -22.87
C ILE A 117 3.49 6.08 -23.55
#